data_AF-A0A972Y8B5-F1
#
_entry.id   AF-A0A972Y8B5-F1
#
_cell.length_a   1.000
_cell.length_b   1.000
_cell.length_c   1.000
_cell.angle_alpha   90.00
_cell.angle_beta   90.00
_cell.angle_gamma   90.00
#
_symmetry.space_group_name_H-M   'P 1'
#
loop_
_entity.id
_entity.type
_entity.pdbx_description
1 polymer ?
#
loop_
_entity_poly.entity_id
_entity_poly.type
_entity_poly.pdbx_seq_one_letter_code
_entity_poly.pdbx_strand_id
1 'polypeptide(L)'
;MARLRSAALGLGFSLGLMLAACESTPQNLPAQDLNQSLDEMLSWFPGVYDNYQQIDAERAADLDPTLRHRHLNHTFYPVSIPGIPGRQLYAQQYQHHDPADLYRQRIYSFEPDPAEGAIRLTIYTPNDPEQLTDIHLSPERQAALSVDDFVLKPGCEVFWTRFQDAFEGYLKPKACSYYSTRFETQVFLEETLTLRRDALILNDRGVDGDGNLIFGVDDKGPTINLKQTSFSQLDVELQDITRLLSGDYFSDAEGGAREGRPIYMRVRNITPPIGTRHAMYAEMRHDGPDGDFYRQLIYLFDEDPDRTENRMQAYRVADKELAAMLIDDRSGFATGKVETTAPLSEECYTVWSRIEGGFTSWIDPDRCVITGRRGDQRRIESRTEITSGAIGQLERGYSLERELLFGNATGELYIWPRVNPNTKD
;
A
#
# COMPACT_ATOMS: atom_id res chain seq x y z
N MET A 1 30.73 -57.31 -67.57
CA MET A 1 29.32 -57.65 -67.23
C MET A 1 28.63 -56.33 -66.88
N ALA A 2 27.92 -55.71 -67.83
CA ALA A 2 26.45 -55.58 -67.87
C ALA A 2 25.90 -54.94 -66.55
N ARG A 3 25.24 -53.77 -66.51
CA ARG A 3 24.11 -53.22 -67.29
C ARG A 3 24.02 -51.69 -67.06
N LEU A 4 23.87 -50.87 -68.12
CA LEU A 4 22.66 -50.15 -68.62
C LEU A 4 21.96 -49.11 -67.68
N ARG A 5 21.75 -47.92 -68.30
CA ARG A 5 20.58 -47.00 -68.25
C ARG A 5 20.33 -46.19 -66.95
N SER A 6 19.88 -44.93 -66.94
CA SER A 6 19.34 -44.00 -67.96
C SER A 6 19.46 -42.56 -67.44
N ALA A 7 19.45 -41.60 -68.37
CA ALA A 7 19.28 -40.17 -68.10
C ALA A 7 17.84 -39.83 -67.69
N ALA A 8 17.68 -38.82 -66.83
CA ALA A 8 16.43 -38.07 -66.68
C ALA A 8 16.74 -36.60 -66.34
N LEU A 9 16.34 -35.71 -67.24
CA LEU A 9 16.21 -34.27 -67.02
C LEU A 9 15.09 -34.02 -65.98
N GLY A 10 15.36 -33.17 -64.99
CA GLY A 10 14.33 -32.60 -64.12
C GLY A 10 14.34 -31.07 -64.23
N LEU A 11 13.34 -30.52 -64.92
CA LEU A 11 12.98 -29.09 -64.85
C LEU A 11 12.35 -28.79 -63.48
N GLY A 12 12.63 -27.58 -62.97
CA GLY A 12 12.29 -27.16 -61.62
C GLY A 12 10.83 -26.75 -61.38
N PHE A 13 10.57 -26.42 -60.12
CA PHE A 13 9.59 -25.44 -59.66
C PHE A 13 9.95 -25.11 -58.19
N SER A 14 10.68 -24.02 -57.97
CA SER A 14 10.90 -23.46 -56.63
C SER A 14 9.66 -22.64 -56.26
N LEU A 15 8.80 -23.21 -55.42
CA LEU A 15 7.64 -22.52 -54.86
C LEU A 15 8.13 -21.58 -53.75
N GLY A 16 8.35 -20.31 -54.09
CA GLY A 16 8.62 -19.26 -53.11
C GLY A 16 7.34 -18.89 -52.38
N LEU A 17 7.15 -19.40 -51.16
CA LEU A 17 6.18 -18.84 -50.21
C LEU A 17 6.67 -17.45 -49.80
N MET A 18 6.06 -16.39 -50.34
CA MET A 18 6.15 -15.06 -49.75
C MET A 18 5.22 -15.03 -48.54
N LEU A 19 5.79 -15.14 -47.34
CA LEU A 19 5.15 -14.71 -46.10
C LEU A 19 5.03 -13.19 -46.17
N ALA A 20 3.86 -12.69 -46.58
CA ALA A 20 3.50 -11.30 -46.37
C ALA A 20 3.31 -11.08 -44.86
N ALA A 21 4.34 -10.53 -44.20
CA ALA A 21 4.18 -9.95 -42.88
C ALA A 21 3.18 -8.79 -43.01
N CYS A 22 1.99 -8.94 -42.42
CA CYS A 22 1.13 -7.80 -42.18
C CYS A 22 1.82 -6.95 -41.10
N GLU A 23 2.59 -5.96 -41.52
CA GLU A 23 2.93 -4.83 -40.66
C GLU A 23 1.62 -4.08 -40.39
N SER A 24 1.00 -4.33 -39.24
CA SER A 24 -0.08 -3.50 -38.74
C SER A 24 0.52 -2.16 -38.31
N THR A 25 0.54 -1.19 -39.22
CA THR A 25 0.88 0.19 -38.89
C THR A 25 -0.14 0.71 -37.87
N PRO A 26 0.28 1.36 -36.77
CA PRO A 26 -0.66 2.00 -35.85
C PRO A 26 -1.55 2.98 -36.63
N GLN A 27 -2.85 2.71 -36.68
CA GLN A 27 -3.80 3.65 -37.27
C GLN A 27 -4.03 4.79 -36.29
N ASN A 28 -3.73 6.03 -36.72
CA ASN A 28 -4.15 7.23 -36.01
C ASN A 28 -5.69 7.24 -35.92
N LEU A 29 -6.20 7.08 -34.70
CA LEU A 29 -7.64 7.11 -34.44
C LEU A 29 -8.17 8.56 -34.53
N PRO A 30 -9.30 8.80 -35.19
CA PRO A 30 -10.02 10.07 -35.15
C PRO A 30 -10.26 10.57 -33.71
N ALA A 31 -10.34 11.88 -33.51
CA ALA A 31 -10.57 12.50 -32.19
C ALA A 31 -11.88 12.04 -31.50
N GLN A 32 -12.91 11.66 -32.28
CA GLN A 32 -14.15 11.09 -31.74
C GLN A 32 -13.90 9.72 -31.09
N ASP A 33 -13.04 8.89 -31.68
CA ASP A 33 -12.70 7.56 -31.18
C ASP A 33 -11.78 7.65 -29.94
N LEU A 34 -10.95 8.71 -29.85
CA LEU A 34 -10.12 8.97 -28.66
C LEU A 34 -10.94 9.39 -27.44
N ASN A 35 -12.02 10.16 -27.63
CA ASN A 35 -12.90 10.52 -26.50
C ASN A 35 -13.63 9.30 -25.93
N GLN A 36 -14.15 8.43 -26.81
CA GLN A 36 -14.78 7.17 -26.39
C GLN A 36 -13.77 6.24 -25.71
N SER A 37 -12.55 6.15 -26.25
CA SER A 37 -11.46 5.39 -25.63
C SER A 37 -11.11 5.93 -24.25
N LEU A 38 -11.10 7.26 -24.08
CA LEU A 38 -10.85 7.90 -22.79
C LEU A 38 -11.99 7.64 -21.80
N ASP A 39 -13.24 7.66 -22.25
CA ASP A 39 -14.41 7.27 -21.44
C ASP A 39 -14.28 5.82 -20.95
N GLU A 40 -13.94 4.89 -21.85
CA GLU A 40 -13.73 3.49 -21.51
C GLU A 40 -12.57 3.32 -20.53
N MET A 41 -11.42 3.95 -20.80
CA MET A 41 -10.24 3.87 -19.92
C MET A 41 -10.56 4.37 -18.51
N LEU A 42 -11.24 5.51 -18.39
CA LEU A 42 -11.61 6.08 -17.08
C LEU A 42 -12.80 5.37 -16.42
N SER A 43 -13.50 4.48 -17.12
CA SER A 43 -14.39 3.51 -16.49
C SER A 43 -13.63 2.34 -15.85
N TRP A 44 -12.40 2.06 -16.30
CA TRP A 44 -11.55 0.97 -15.80
C TRP A 44 -10.49 1.41 -14.81
N PHE A 45 -9.93 2.61 -14.94
CA PHE A 45 -8.78 3.08 -14.16
C PHE A 45 -9.11 3.33 -12.67
N PRO A 46 -10.21 3.99 -12.29
CA PRO A 46 -10.48 4.28 -10.88
C PRO A 46 -10.64 3.01 -10.04
N GLY A 47 -10.01 2.97 -8.87
CA GLY A 47 -10.07 1.86 -7.94
C GLY A 47 -8.79 1.73 -7.10
N VAL A 48 -8.78 0.72 -6.24
CA VAL A 48 -7.60 0.33 -5.47
C VAL A 48 -6.95 -0.88 -6.16
N TYR A 49 -5.62 -0.89 -6.25
CA TYR A 49 -4.83 -1.93 -6.89
C TYR A 49 -3.73 -2.39 -5.95
N ASP A 50 -3.41 -3.68 -5.96
CA ASP A 50 -2.48 -4.25 -5.02
C ASP A 50 -1.78 -5.48 -5.60
N ASN A 51 -0.47 -5.64 -5.34
CA ASN A 51 0.33 -6.77 -5.81
C ASN A 51 0.56 -7.85 -4.75
N TYR A 52 -0.21 -7.86 -3.66
CA TYR A 52 -0.10 -8.85 -2.59
C TYR A 52 -0.11 -10.28 -3.11
N GLN A 53 -0.99 -10.62 -4.06
CA GLN A 53 -1.07 -11.98 -4.62
C GLN A 53 0.23 -12.41 -5.32
N GLN A 54 0.89 -11.49 -6.02
CA GLN A 54 2.19 -11.73 -6.63
C GLN A 54 3.23 -12.05 -5.55
N ILE A 55 3.28 -11.24 -4.49
CA ILE A 55 4.27 -11.39 -3.42
C ILE A 55 4.03 -12.64 -2.58
N ASP A 56 2.77 -12.95 -2.27
CA ASP A 56 2.42 -14.16 -1.52
C ASP A 56 2.83 -15.41 -2.31
N ALA A 57 2.59 -15.44 -3.62
CA ALA A 57 3.05 -16.51 -4.49
C ALA A 57 4.59 -16.62 -4.53
N GLU A 58 5.30 -15.50 -4.61
CA GLU A 58 6.78 -15.46 -4.59
C GLU A 58 7.37 -15.94 -3.27
N ARG A 59 6.70 -15.62 -2.15
CA ARG A 59 7.08 -16.12 -0.82
C ARG A 59 6.79 -17.61 -0.67
N ALA A 60 5.62 -18.06 -1.14
CA ALA A 60 5.27 -19.47 -1.13
C ALA A 60 6.21 -20.31 -2.01
N ALA A 61 6.75 -19.72 -3.08
CA ALA A 61 7.78 -20.31 -3.93
C ALA A 61 9.21 -20.19 -3.36
N ASP A 62 9.37 -19.60 -2.17
CA ASP A 62 10.65 -19.36 -1.50
C ASP A 62 11.69 -18.67 -2.40
N LEU A 63 11.25 -17.74 -3.26
CA LEU A 63 12.19 -16.96 -4.06
C LEU A 63 13.15 -16.18 -3.18
N ASP A 64 14.38 -15.94 -3.62
CA ASP A 64 15.32 -15.11 -2.86
C ASP A 64 14.69 -13.72 -2.56
N PRO A 65 14.72 -13.21 -1.33
CA PRO A 65 14.13 -11.92 -0.97
C PRO A 65 14.60 -10.75 -1.85
N THR A 66 15.82 -10.81 -2.39
CA THR A 66 16.36 -9.81 -3.31
C THR A 66 15.72 -9.86 -4.70
N LEU A 67 15.15 -11.01 -5.08
CA LEU A 67 14.43 -11.24 -6.33
C LEU A 67 12.93 -10.98 -6.22
N ARG A 68 12.38 -10.89 -5.01
CA ARG A 68 10.95 -10.63 -4.79
C ARG A 68 10.55 -9.21 -5.17
N HIS A 69 9.30 -9.03 -5.56
CA HIS A 69 8.70 -7.71 -5.70
C HIS A 69 8.46 -7.08 -4.34
N ARG A 70 8.56 -5.75 -4.29
CA ARG A 70 8.11 -4.97 -3.15
C ARG A 70 6.59 -4.88 -3.16
N HIS A 71 5.96 -4.91 -2.00
CA HIS A 71 4.53 -4.63 -1.86
C HIS A 71 4.22 -3.20 -2.27
N LEU A 72 3.29 -3.06 -3.21
CA LEU A 72 2.76 -1.80 -3.70
C LEU A 72 1.24 -1.86 -3.64
N ASN A 73 0.66 -0.75 -3.20
CA ASN A 73 -0.76 -0.49 -3.32
C ASN A 73 -0.95 0.87 -3.98
N HIS A 74 -1.97 0.95 -4.83
CA HIS A 74 -2.30 2.15 -5.59
C HIS A 74 -3.78 2.46 -5.43
N THR A 75 -4.09 3.68 -5.01
CA THR A 75 -5.44 4.21 -4.93
C THR A 75 -5.61 5.27 -6.02
N PHE A 76 -6.56 5.06 -6.93
CA PHE A 76 -6.93 6.01 -7.98
C PHE A 76 -8.39 6.42 -7.86
N TYR A 77 -8.66 7.71 -7.71
CA TYR A 77 -10.02 8.24 -7.60
C TYR A 77 -10.24 9.48 -8.46
N PRO A 78 -11.43 9.65 -9.07
CA PRO A 78 -11.77 10.89 -9.74
C PRO A 78 -11.79 12.05 -8.75
N VAL A 79 -11.19 13.16 -9.15
CA VAL A 79 -11.17 14.41 -8.39
C VAL A 79 -11.34 15.59 -9.34
N SER A 80 -11.53 16.79 -8.79
CA SER A 80 -11.51 18.01 -9.59
C SER A 80 -10.75 19.10 -8.86
N ILE A 81 -9.55 19.40 -9.34
CA ILE A 81 -8.72 20.51 -8.87
C ILE A 81 -8.89 21.69 -9.84
N PRO A 82 -9.32 22.87 -9.36
CA PRO A 82 -9.43 24.08 -10.16
C PRO A 82 -8.14 24.41 -10.94
N GLY A 83 -8.30 24.71 -12.23
CA GLY A 83 -7.20 25.13 -13.10
C GLY A 83 -6.39 23.99 -13.75
N ILE A 84 -6.52 22.75 -13.28
CA ILE A 84 -5.94 21.58 -13.96
C ILE A 84 -6.89 21.16 -15.11
N PRO A 85 -6.41 21.08 -16.37
CA PRO A 85 -7.24 20.71 -17.50
C PRO A 85 -7.60 19.21 -17.49
N GLY A 86 -8.44 18.81 -18.45
CA GLY A 86 -8.77 17.41 -18.68
C GLY A 86 -9.57 16.73 -17.57
N ARG A 87 -9.68 15.41 -17.66
CA ARG A 87 -10.30 14.57 -16.63
C ARG A 87 -9.23 14.15 -15.63
N GLN A 88 -9.50 14.28 -14.34
CA GLN A 88 -8.47 14.16 -13.33
C GLN A 88 -8.68 12.92 -12.47
N LEU A 89 -7.60 12.17 -12.23
CA LEU A 89 -7.53 11.16 -11.19
C LEU A 89 -6.49 11.57 -10.16
N TYR A 90 -6.87 11.51 -8.90
CA TYR A 90 -5.93 11.45 -7.81
C TYR A 90 -5.24 10.08 -7.80
N ALA A 91 -3.95 10.05 -7.49
CA ALA A 91 -3.17 8.85 -7.25
C ALA A 91 -2.47 8.94 -5.89
N GLN A 92 -2.66 7.93 -5.03
CA GLN A 92 -1.90 7.72 -3.81
C GLN A 92 -1.37 6.31 -3.77
N GLN A 93 -0.09 6.17 -3.45
CA GLN A 93 0.61 4.90 -3.50
C GLN A 93 1.44 4.71 -2.24
N TYR A 94 1.26 3.55 -1.61
CA TYR A 94 2.02 3.13 -0.45
C TYR A 94 2.78 1.83 -0.73
N GLN A 95 3.75 1.55 0.12
CA GLN A 95 4.65 0.41 -0.06
C GLN A 95 4.92 -0.34 1.25
N HIS A 96 5.63 -1.47 1.18
CA HIS A 96 6.10 -2.23 2.35
C HIS A 96 5.00 -2.67 3.33
N HIS A 97 3.78 -2.91 2.83
CA HIS A 97 2.60 -3.20 3.64
C HIS A 97 2.25 -2.12 4.68
N ASP A 98 2.77 -0.90 4.51
CA ASP A 98 2.50 0.22 5.42
C ASP A 98 1.76 1.33 4.68
N PRO A 99 0.45 1.51 4.92
CA PRO A 99 -0.32 2.63 4.41
C PRO A 99 0.22 4.02 4.79
N ALA A 100 1.07 4.12 5.82
CA ALA A 100 1.74 5.36 6.19
C ALA A 100 3.06 5.60 5.41
N ASP A 101 3.62 4.57 4.76
CA ASP A 101 4.78 4.68 3.87
C ASP A 101 4.33 5.12 2.46
N LEU A 102 3.79 6.34 2.40
CA LEU A 102 3.37 6.99 1.16
C LEU A 102 4.60 7.43 0.37
N TYR A 103 4.86 6.77 -0.76
CA TYR A 103 6.03 7.08 -1.58
C TYR A 103 5.69 7.89 -2.84
N ARG A 104 4.41 7.94 -3.25
CA ARG A 104 3.97 8.71 -4.41
C ARG A 104 2.53 9.20 -4.25
N GLN A 105 2.34 10.51 -4.42
CA GLN A 105 1.02 11.16 -4.51
C GLN A 105 1.02 12.11 -5.71
N ARG A 106 0.01 12.03 -6.58
CA ARG A 106 -0.08 12.81 -7.84
C ARG A 106 -1.51 13.16 -8.18
N ILE A 107 -1.68 14.17 -9.03
CA ILE A 107 -2.88 14.34 -9.84
C ILE A 107 -2.52 13.99 -11.29
N TYR A 108 -3.26 13.06 -11.87
CA TYR A 108 -3.16 12.66 -13.27
C TYR A 108 -4.26 13.33 -14.06
N SER A 109 -3.90 14.14 -15.04
CA SER A 109 -4.83 14.78 -15.96
C SER A 109 -4.83 14.06 -17.30
N PHE A 110 -6.01 13.69 -17.80
CA PHE A 110 -6.18 12.95 -19.03
C PHE A 110 -6.89 13.79 -20.10
N GLU A 111 -6.28 13.85 -21.27
CA GLU A 111 -6.80 14.57 -22.44
C GLU A 111 -6.60 13.72 -23.72
N PRO A 112 -7.52 13.76 -24.69
CA PRO A 112 -7.25 13.24 -26.03
C PRO A 112 -6.11 14.02 -26.68
N ASP A 113 -5.18 13.32 -27.34
CA ASP A 113 -4.12 13.92 -28.15
C ASP A 113 -4.23 13.42 -29.60
N PRO A 114 -5.00 14.11 -30.47
CA PRO A 114 -5.21 13.70 -31.85
C PRO A 114 -3.93 13.74 -32.72
N ALA A 115 -2.92 14.52 -32.32
CA ALA A 115 -1.66 14.60 -33.06
C ALA A 115 -0.81 13.33 -32.83
N GLU A 116 -0.82 12.83 -31.60
CA GLU A 116 -0.22 11.53 -31.25
C GLU A 116 -1.11 10.34 -31.65
N GLY A 117 -2.43 10.53 -31.75
CA GLY A 117 -3.38 9.44 -31.92
C GLY A 117 -3.58 8.62 -30.63
N ALA A 118 -3.39 9.25 -29.47
CA ALA A 118 -3.40 8.61 -28.16
C ALA A 118 -4.15 9.45 -27.11
N ILE A 119 -4.35 8.89 -25.92
CA ILE A 119 -4.76 9.64 -24.73
C ILE A 119 -3.50 10.08 -24.00
N ARG A 120 -3.34 11.36 -23.73
CA ARG A 120 -2.22 11.91 -22.96
C ARG A 120 -2.58 12.00 -21.49
N LEU A 121 -1.75 11.41 -20.64
CA LEU A 121 -1.74 11.57 -19.19
C LEU A 121 -0.62 12.56 -18.82
N THR A 122 -0.99 13.69 -18.24
CA THR A 122 -0.07 14.69 -17.66
C THR A 122 0.00 14.53 -16.15
N ILE A 123 1.21 14.46 -15.60
CA ILE A 123 1.45 14.22 -14.17
C ILE A 123 1.71 15.54 -13.45
N TYR A 124 0.82 15.90 -12.53
CA TYR A 124 0.96 17.02 -11.60
C TYR A 124 1.49 16.50 -10.27
N THR A 125 2.69 16.94 -9.90
CA THR A 125 3.33 16.59 -8.63
C THR A 125 3.06 17.69 -7.61
N PRO A 126 2.48 17.39 -6.43
CA PRO A 126 2.21 18.42 -5.44
C PRO A 126 3.50 19.04 -4.90
N ASN A 127 3.47 20.34 -4.63
CA ASN A 127 4.53 21.03 -3.89
C ASN A 127 4.64 20.51 -2.45
N ASP A 128 3.48 20.15 -1.87
CA ASP A 128 3.34 19.57 -0.54
C ASP A 128 2.48 18.29 -0.63
N PRO A 129 3.10 17.09 -0.60
CA PRO A 129 2.39 15.82 -0.71
C PRO A 129 1.33 15.60 0.38
N GLU A 130 1.53 16.11 1.60
CA GLU A 130 0.60 15.89 2.70
C GLU A 130 -0.79 16.49 2.42
N GLN A 131 -0.84 17.58 1.64
CA GLN A 131 -2.10 18.19 1.21
C GLN A 131 -2.93 17.27 0.29
N LEU A 132 -2.31 16.27 -0.34
CA LEU A 132 -3.02 15.28 -1.15
C LEU A 132 -3.40 14.02 -0.37
N THR A 133 -2.97 13.85 0.88
CA THR A 133 -3.29 12.64 1.65
C THR A 133 -4.81 12.50 1.82
N ASP A 134 -5.32 11.39 1.30
CA ASP A 134 -6.74 11.01 1.24
C ASP A 134 -7.67 12.09 0.65
N ILE A 135 -7.15 12.93 -0.26
CA ILE A 135 -7.90 14.08 -0.80
C ILE A 135 -9.20 13.69 -1.51
N HIS A 136 -9.29 12.45 -2.01
CA HIS A 136 -10.49 11.87 -2.62
C HIS A 136 -11.69 11.78 -1.65
N LEU A 137 -11.46 11.82 -0.33
CA LEU A 137 -12.49 11.80 0.70
C LEU A 137 -12.97 13.21 1.11
N SER A 138 -12.33 14.26 0.59
CA SER A 138 -12.52 15.65 1.03
C SER A 138 -12.76 16.62 -0.14
N PRO A 139 -13.98 16.71 -0.69
CA PRO A 139 -14.32 17.63 -1.78
C PRO A 139 -14.00 19.10 -1.46
N GLU A 140 -14.16 19.52 -0.21
CA GLU A 140 -13.83 20.87 0.27
C GLU A 140 -12.33 21.17 0.18
N ARG A 141 -11.47 20.19 0.52
CA ARG A 141 -10.01 20.33 0.36
C ARG A 141 -9.63 20.34 -1.12
N GLN A 142 -10.30 19.58 -1.97
CA GLN A 142 -10.09 19.62 -3.42
C GLN A 142 -10.37 21.01 -3.99
N ALA A 143 -11.46 21.65 -3.57
CA ALA A 143 -11.85 22.99 -4.02
C ALA A 143 -10.91 24.10 -3.54
N ALA A 144 -10.13 23.85 -2.47
CA ALA A 144 -9.16 24.79 -1.93
C ALA A 144 -7.80 24.76 -2.64
N LEU A 145 -7.51 23.68 -3.37
CA LEU A 145 -6.29 23.53 -4.17
C LEU A 145 -6.42 24.25 -5.52
N SER A 146 -5.28 24.53 -6.12
CA SER A 146 -5.14 25.18 -7.41
C SER A 146 -3.99 24.58 -8.21
N VAL A 147 -3.91 24.90 -9.50
CA VAL A 147 -2.78 24.46 -10.35
C VAL A 147 -1.41 24.92 -9.83
N ASP A 148 -1.34 26.05 -9.10
CA ASP A 148 -0.09 26.61 -8.57
C ASP A 148 0.47 25.76 -7.40
N ASP A 149 -0.33 24.86 -6.83
CA ASP A 149 0.08 23.91 -5.80
C ASP A 149 0.84 22.70 -6.36
N PHE A 150 1.10 22.68 -7.67
CA PHE A 150 1.72 21.58 -8.38
C PHE A 150 2.86 22.02 -9.29
N VAL A 151 3.82 21.11 -9.46
CA VAL A 151 4.84 21.19 -10.50
C VAL A 151 4.62 20.13 -11.56
N LEU A 152 4.79 20.55 -12.80
CA LEU A 152 4.83 19.66 -13.96
C LEU A 152 6.27 19.20 -14.20
N LYS A 153 6.39 18.00 -14.76
CA LYS A 153 7.65 17.50 -15.30
C LYS A 153 7.49 17.27 -16.80
N PRO A 154 7.75 18.29 -17.63
CA PRO A 154 7.62 18.17 -19.08
C PRO A 154 8.43 16.98 -19.63
N GLY A 155 7.86 16.27 -20.60
CA GLY A 155 8.48 15.08 -21.20
C GLY A 155 8.19 13.78 -20.45
N CYS A 156 7.54 13.84 -19.30
CA CYS A 156 7.09 12.67 -18.53
C CYS A 156 5.59 12.36 -18.71
N GLU A 157 4.98 12.84 -19.79
CA GLU A 157 3.63 12.47 -20.16
C GLU A 157 3.57 10.99 -20.56
N VAL A 158 2.54 10.29 -20.09
CA VAL A 158 2.27 8.90 -20.48
C VAL A 158 1.19 8.91 -21.56
N PHE A 159 1.46 8.27 -22.68
CA PHE A 159 0.52 8.15 -23.79
C PHE A 159 -0.13 6.77 -23.76
N TRP A 160 -1.45 6.73 -23.83
CA TRP A 160 -2.25 5.52 -23.76
C TRP A 160 -2.96 5.26 -25.06
N THR A 161 -2.85 4.03 -25.56
CA THR A 161 -3.56 3.55 -26.74
C THR A 161 -4.41 2.35 -26.38
N ARG A 162 -5.59 2.24 -27.00
CA ARG A 162 -6.44 1.06 -26.84
C ARG A 162 -5.84 -0.08 -27.65
N PHE A 163 -5.57 -1.22 -27.02
CA PHE A 163 -5.10 -2.43 -27.68
C PHE A 163 -5.89 -3.65 -27.18
N GLN A 164 -6.60 -4.32 -28.09
CA GLN A 164 -7.40 -5.54 -27.81
C GLN A 164 -8.39 -5.41 -26.65
N ASP A 165 -8.08 -5.90 -25.45
CA ASP A 165 -8.87 -5.85 -24.21
C ASP A 165 -8.17 -5.05 -23.09
N ALA A 166 -7.14 -4.29 -23.43
CA ALA A 166 -6.36 -3.43 -22.54
C ALA A 166 -6.13 -2.01 -23.10
N PHE A 167 -5.56 -1.15 -22.26
CA PHE A 167 -4.88 0.07 -22.68
C PHE A 167 -3.39 -0.08 -22.42
N GLU A 168 -2.57 0.25 -23.41
CA GLU A 168 -1.11 0.23 -23.31
C GLU A 168 -0.61 1.66 -23.13
N GLY A 169 0.11 1.89 -22.02
CA GLY A 169 0.73 3.16 -21.67
C GLY A 169 2.22 3.13 -21.96
N TYR A 170 2.74 4.22 -22.53
CA TYR A 170 4.17 4.37 -22.81
C TYR A 170 4.66 5.80 -22.58
N LEU A 171 5.94 5.92 -22.23
CA LEU A 171 6.68 7.18 -22.28
C LEU A 171 7.32 7.36 -23.66
N LYS A 172 7.46 8.61 -24.12
CA LYS A 172 8.25 8.89 -25.32
C LYS A 172 9.73 8.58 -25.05
N PRO A 173 10.45 7.91 -25.97
CA PRO A 173 11.84 7.52 -25.77
C PRO A 173 12.72 8.70 -25.34
N LYS A 174 13.43 8.54 -24.22
CA LYS A 174 14.34 9.54 -23.62
C LYS A 174 13.71 10.90 -23.28
N ALA A 175 12.39 11.04 -23.34
CA ALA A 175 11.72 12.30 -23.03
C ALA A 175 11.66 12.55 -21.52
N CYS A 176 11.29 11.52 -20.75
CA CYS A 176 11.20 11.63 -19.31
C CYS A 176 12.56 11.39 -18.67
N SER A 177 13.19 12.45 -18.18
CA SER A 177 14.51 12.34 -17.54
C SER A 177 14.68 13.28 -16.36
N TYR A 178 15.65 13.00 -15.51
CA TYR A 178 16.09 13.88 -14.43
C TYR A 178 17.52 13.55 -14.02
N TYR A 179 18.21 14.55 -13.48
CA TYR A 179 19.51 14.32 -12.86
C TYR A 179 19.31 13.73 -11.46
N SER A 180 19.84 12.53 -11.22
CA SER A 180 19.84 11.91 -9.89
C SER A 180 21.11 12.30 -9.15
N THR A 181 20.97 13.03 -8.04
CA THR A 181 22.11 13.33 -7.15
C THR A 181 22.65 12.08 -6.46
N ARG A 182 21.81 11.07 -6.22
CA ARG A 182 22.22 9.78 -5.62
C ARG A 182 23.16 8.97 -6.52
N PHE A 183 22.92 9.03 -7.84
CA PHE A 183 23.68 8.26 -8.83
C PHE A 183 24.64 9.13 -9.64
N GLU A 184 24.65 10.45 -9.36
CA GLU A 184 25.47 11.47 -10.04
C GLU A 184 25.36 11.44 -11.58
N THR A 185 24.21 11.01 -12.11
CA THR A 185 23.99 10.82 -13.55
C THR A 185 22.58 11.23 -13.98
N GLN A 186 22.42 11.50 -15.29
CA GLN A 186 21.11 11.69 -15.89
C GLN A 186 20.41 10.33 -15.99
N VAL A 187 19.24 10.24 -15.36
CA VAL A 187 18.36 9.08 -15.43
C VAL A 187 17.29 9.34 -16.47
N PHE A 188 17.07 8.37 -17.36
CA PHE A 188 15.94 8.29 -18.28
C PHE A 188 14.98 7.22 -17.78
N LEU A 189 13.69 7.57 -17.69
CA LEU A 189 12.66 6.61 -17.32
C LEU A 189 12.16 5.89 -18.57
N GLU A 190 12.14 4.57 -18.48
CA GLU A 190 11.48 3.67 -19.42
C GLU A 190 10.36 2.97 -18.66
N GLU A 191 9.13 3.31 -19.00
CA GLU A 191 7.94 2.73 -18.35
C GLU A 191 7.00 2.20 -19.44
N THR A 192 6.54 0.97 -19.24
CA THR A 192 5.42 0.41 -19.99
C THR A 192 4.32 0.01 -19.02
N LEU A 193 3.09 0.40 -19.33
CA LEU A 193 1.94 0.17 -18.48
C LEU A 193 0.89 -0.60 -19.27
N THR A 194 0.19 -1.51 -18.61
CA THR A 194 -0.99 -2.16 -19.17
C THR A 194 -2.14 -2.03 -18.19
N LEU A 195 -3.19 -1.32 -18.60
CA LEU A 195 -4.44 -1.24 -17.86
C LEU A 195 -5.43 -2.24 -18.45
N ARG A 196 -5.79 -3.23 -17.65
CA ARG A 196 -6.94 -4.12 -17.89
C ARG A 196 -8.07 -3.75 -16.93
N ARG A 197 -9.25 -4.32 -17.14
CA ARG A 197 -10.39 -4.12 -16.24
C ARG A 197 -10.11 -4.56 -14.79
N ASP A 198 -9.28 -5.58 -14.64
CA ASP A 198 -8.96 -6.29 -13.41
C ASP A 198 -7.53 -6.04 -12.91
N ALA A 199 -6.69 -5.28 -13.62
CA ALA A 199 -5.29 -5.12 -13.26
C ALA A 199 -4.64 -3.86 -13.84
N LEU A 200 -3.64 -3.35 -13.12
CA LEU A 200 -2.66 -2.38 -13.59
C LEU A 200 -1.28 -3.05 -13.53
N ILE A 201 -0.71 -3.33 -14.69
CA ILE A 201 0.59 -3.99 -14.83
C ILE A 201 1.62 -2.91 -15.14
N LEU A 202 2.69 -2.86 -14.36
CA LEU A 202 3.72 -1.81 -14.43
C LEU A 202 5.09 -2.44 -14.64
N ASN A 203 5.85 -1.92 -15.58
CA ASN A 203 7.24 -2.28 -15.80
C ASN A 203 8.07 -1.01 -15.91
N ASP A 204 8.71 -0.65 -14.79
CA ASP A 204 9.41 0.62 -14.63
C ASP A 204 10.93 0.37 -14.55
N ARG A 205 11.68 1.07 -15.40
CA ARG A 205 13.14 1.03 -15.44
C ARG A 205 13.70 2.45 -15.47
N GLY A 206 14.80 2.64 -14.76
CA GLY A 206 15.63 3.83 -14.85
C GLY A 206 16.96 3.46 -15.49
N VAL A 207 17.30 4.08 -16.61
CA VAL A 207 18.57 3.85 -17.34
C VAL A 207 19.41 5.12 -17.42
N ASP A 208 20.71 4.98 -17.60
CA ASP A 208 21.60 6.12 -17.89
C ASP A 208 21.54 6.53 -19.37
N GLY A 209 22.37 7.51 -19.77
CA GLY A 209 22.44 7.98 -21.16
C GLY A 209 22.90 6.93 -22.17
N ASP A 210 23.63 5.92 -21.71
CA ASP A 210 24.14 4.80 -22.50
C ASP A 210 23.17 3.60 -22.51
N GLY A 211 22.09 3.67 -21.72
CA GLY A 211 21.07 2.63 -21.60
C GLY A 211 21.39 1.58 -20.52
N ASN A 212 22.39 1.79 -19.67
CA ASN A 212 22.67 0.88 -18.57
C ASN A 212 21.63 1.04 -17.47
N LEU A 213 21.17 -0.07 -16.90
CA LEU A 213 20.19 -0.09 -15.82
C LEU A 213 20.78 0.58 -14.55
N ILE A 214 20.09 1.59 -14.05
CA ILE A 214 20.39 2.26 -12.77
C ILE A 214 19.50 1.69 -11.67
N PHE A 215 18.20 1.56 -11.94
CA PHE A 215 17.22 0.95 -11.04
C PHE A 215 16.02 0.40 -11.82
N GLY A 216 15.14 -0.30 -11.11
CA GLY A 216 14.24 -1.27 -11.75
C GLY A 216 14.97 -2.60 -11.85
N VAL A 217 14.28 -3.66 -12.26
CA VAL A 217 14.89 -4.98 -12.32
C VAL A 217 14.43 -5.71 -13.57
N ASP A 218 15.38 -6.03 -14.44
CA ASP A 218 15.11 -6.65 -15.74
C ASP A 218 14.67 -8.12 -15.61
N ASP A 219 15.00 -8.78 -14.50
CA ASP A 219 14.77 -10.21 -14.27
C ASP A 219 13.53 -10.54 -13.42
N LYS A 220 12.96 -9.55 -12.72
CA LYS A 220 11.74 -9.74 -11.92
C LYS A 220 10.47 -9.76 -12.77
N GLY A 221 10.51 -9.15 -13.95
CA GLY A 221 9.33 -8.90 -14.75
C GLY A 221 8.47 -7.76 -14.20
N PRO A 222 7.25 -7.58 -14.71
CA PRO A 222 6.39 -6.49 -14.30
C PRO A 222 5.78 -6.71 -12.91
N THR A 223 5.46 -5.62 -12.23
CA THR A 223 4.57 -5.67 -11.07
C THR A 223 3.13 -5.86 -11.55
N ILE A 224 2.45 -6.87 -11.02
CA ILE A 224 1.06 -7.18 -11.35
C ILE A 224 0.18 -6.70 -10.21
N ASN A 225 -0.40 -5.51 -10.37
CA ASN A 225 -1.30 -4.94 -9.36
C ASN A 225 -2.73 -5.29 -9.76
N LEU A 226 -3.35 -6.21 -9.04
CA LEU A 226 -4.73 -6.59 -9.31
C LEU A 226 -5.66 -5.52 -8.77
N LYS A 227 -6.63 -5.14 -9.58
CA LYS A 227 -7.70 -4.27 -9.17
C LYS A 227 -8.52 -4.98 -8.11
N GLN A 228 -8.66 -4.35 -6.97
CA GLN A 228 -9.47 -4.81 -5.87
C GLN A 228 -10.95 -4.65 -6.25
N THR A 229 -11.50 -5.66 -6.91
CA THR A 229 -12.93 -5.71 -7.27
C THR A 229 -13.81 -6.26 -6.15
N SER A 230 -13.20 -6.77 -5.08
CA SER A 230 -13.85 -7.55 -4.02
C SER A 230 -13.47 -7.11 -2.59
N PHE A 231 -12.92 -5.91 -2.39
CA PHE A 231 -12.75 -5.41 -1.02
C PHE A 231 -14.14 -5.13 -0.46
N SER A 232 -14.49 -5.87 0.58
CA SER A 232 -15.64 -5.52 1.40
C SER A 232 -15.42 -4.13 1.99
N GLN A 233 -16.49 -3.46 2.39
CA GLN A 233 -16.38 -2.20 3.14
C GLN A 233 -15.44 -2.36 4.36
N LEU A 234 -15.39 -3.56 4.96
CA LEU A 234 -14.52 -3.87 6.08
C LEU A 234 -13.04 -3.89 5.68
N ASP A 235 -12.68 -4.32 4.47
CA ASP A 235 -11.29 -4.31 4.03
C ASP A 235 -10.78 -2.88 3.82
N VAL A 236 -11.63 -1.99 3.28
CA VAL A 236 -11.33 -0.55 3.18
C VAL A 236 -11.16 0.05 4.57
N GLU A 237 -12.06 -0.27 5.50
CA GLU A 237 -11.95 0.15 6.90
C GLU A 237 -10.69 -0.38 7.58
N LEU A 238 -10.25 -1.61 7.28
CA LEU A 238 -9.04 -2.18 7.85
C LEU A 238 -7.78 -1.43 7.39
N GLN A 239 -7.71 -1.03 6.12
CA GLN A 239 -6.64 -0.17 5.63
C GLN A 239 -6.63 1.19 6.35
N ASP A 240 -7.80 1.79 6.57
CA ASP A 240 -7.91 3.03 7.33
C ASP A 240 -7.48 2.86 8.80
N ILE A 241 -7.91 1.77 9.46
CA ILE A 241 -7.54 1.46 10.85
C ILE A 241 -6.03 1.32 10.97
N THR A 242 -5.40 0.51 10.12
CA THR A 242 -3.95 0.25 10.17
C THR A 242 -3.12 1.49 9.85
N ARG A 243 -3.62 2.38 8.99
CA ARG A 243 -3.01 3.69 8.73
C ARG A 243 -3.11 4.63 9.93
N LEU A 244 -4.32 4.80 10.49
CA LEU A 244 -4.55 5.70 11.62
C LEU A 244 -3.88 5.20 12.91
N LEU A 245 -3.82 3.88 13.12
CA LEU A 245 -3.21 3.32 14.32
C LEU A 245 -1.68 3.41 14.28
N SER A 246 -1.05 3.29 13.10
CA SER A 246 0.40 3.45 12.93
C SER A 246 0.85 4.86 13.32
N GLY A 247 1.90 4.96 14.14
CA GLY A 247 2.46 6.25 14.58
C GLY A 247 3.08 6.20 15.97
N ASP A 248 3.46 7.37 16.46
CA ASP A 248 4.04 7.58 17.78
C ASP A 248 3.09 8.42 18.62
N TYR A 249 2.92 8.06 19.88
CA TYR A 249 1.98 8.69 20.80
C TYR A 249 2.63 8.85 22.16
N PHE A 250 2.34 9.95 22.83
CA PHE A 250 2.90 10.24 24.14
C PHE A 250 1.81 10.61 25.12
N SER A 251 1.76 9.92 26.26
CA SER A 251 0.91 10.33 27.38
C SER A 251 1.56 11.50 28.13
N ASP A 252 0.74 12.34 28.76
CA ASP A 252 1.25 13.19 29.83
C ASP A 252 1.66 12.34 31.06
N ALA A 253 2.29 12.99 32.04
CA ALA A 253 2.79 12.32 33.25
C ALA A 253 1.66 11.82 34.18
N GLU A 254 0.43 12.33 34.02
CA GLU A 254 -0.74 11.97 34.82
C GLU A 254 -1.63 10.91 34.14
N GLY A 255 -1.53 10.78 32.82
CA GLY A 255 -2.29 9.88 31.95
C GLY A 255 -1.55 8.59 31.57
N GLY A 256 -0.40 8.35 32.19
CA GLY A 256 0.32 7.07 32.12
C GLY A 256 -0.26 6.01 33.06
N ALA A 257 0.01 4.73 32.79
CA ALA A 257 -0.43 3.60 33.64
C ALA A 257 0.17 3.63 35.06
N ARG A 258 1.14 4.53 35.33
CA ARG A 258 1.70 4.83 36.65
C ARG A 258 1.86 6.34 36.77
N GLU A 259 1.32 6.90 37.85
CA GLU A 259 1.46 8.31 38.19
C GLU A 259 2.94 8.73 38.16
N GLY A 260 3.25 9.79 37.42
CA GLY A 260 4.60 10.34 37.29
C GLY A 260 5.52 9.62 36.30
N ARG A 261 5.04 8.63 35.55
CA ARG A 261 5.81 7.98 34.45
C ARG A 261 5.02 8.00 33.15
N PRO A 262 5.27 8.96 32.24
CA PRO A 262 4.57 9.02 30.96
C PRO A 262 4.85 7.76 30.13
N ILE A 263 3.92 7.43 29.24
CA ILE A 263 4.03 6.32 28.30
C ILE A 263 4.30 6.87 26.91
N TYR A 264 5.36 6.37 26.28
CA TYR A 264 5.63 6.53 24.86
C TYR A 264 5.22 5.25 24.14
N MET A 265 4.25 5.35 23.23
CA MET A 265 3.78 4.24 22.42
C MET A 265 4.17 4.42 20.97
N ARG A 266 4.75 3.37 20.37
CA ARG A 266 4.99 3.27 18.93
C ARG A 266 4.18 2.13 18.37
N VAL A 267 3.50 2.38 17.26
CA VAL A 267 2.82 1.36 16.48
C VAL A 267 3.31 1.43 15.04
N ARG A 268 3.61 0.28 14.44
CA ARG A 268 4.08 0.16 13.05
C ARG A 268 3.34 -0.94 12.34
N ASN A 269 2.99 -0.71 11.07
CA ASN A 269 2.70 -1.80 10.15
C ASN A 269 3.99 -2.58 9.90
N ILE A 270 3.91 -3.90 9.96
CA ILE A 270 5.04 -4.81 9.73
C ILE A 270 4.70 -5.77 8.59
N THR A 271 5.72 -6.34 7.94
CA THR A 271 5.49 -7.36 6.93
C THR A 271 4.80 -8.57 7.60
N PRO A 272 3.62 -8.97 7.12
CA PRO A 272 2.88 -10.07 7.73
C PRO A 272 3.51 -11.44 7.39
N PRO A 273 3.21 -12.51 8.14
CA PRO A 273 3.52 -13.88 7.74
C PRO A 273 2.77 -14.26 6.45
N ILE A 274 3.15 -15.38 5.84
CA ILE A 274 2.46 -15.90 4.64
C ILE A 274 0.99 -16.17 4.98
N GLY A 275 0.08 -15.82 4.06
CA GLY A 275 -1.36 -16.00 4.25
C GLY A 275 -2.05 -14.93 5.11
N THR A 276 -1.36 -13.86 5.50
CA THR A 276 -1.92 -12.70 6.19
C THR A 276 -1.49 -11.44 5.43
N ARG A 277 -2.38 -10.46 5.26
CA ARG A 277 -2.08 -9.19 4.59
C ARG A 277 -1.80 -8.05 5.56
N HIS A 278 -2.35 -8.11 6.78
CA HIS A 278 -2.18 -7.06 7.79
C HIS A 278 -1.61 -7.59 9.11
N ALA A 279 -0.45 -7.06 9.49
CA ALA A 279 0.16 -7.25 10.80
C ALA A 279 0.72 -5.92 11.32
N MET A 280 0.63 -5.71 12.63
CA MET A 280 1.20 -4.53 13.27
C MET A 280 2.03 -4.93 14.48
N TYR A 281 3.09 -4.17 14.73
CA TYR A 281 3.85 -4.22 15.97
C TYR A 281 3.53 -2.99 16.80
N ALA A 282 3.29 -3.18 18.10
CA ALA A 282 3.17 -2.09 19.04
C ALA A 282 4.11 -2.30 20.23
N GLU A 283 4.78 -1.23 20.63
CA GLU A 283 5.52 -1.16 21.88
C GLU A 283 5.12 0.07 22.68
N MET A 284 5.12 -0.08 23.99
CA MET A 284 4.91 0.97 24.97
C MET A 284 6.12 0.99 25.91
N ARG A 285 6.67 2.18 26.14
CA ARG A 285 7.81 2.41 27.03
C ARG A 285 7.47 3.48 28.05
N HIS A 286 8.06 3.38 29.22
CA HIS A 286 8.01 4.47 30.18
C HIS A 286 9.07 5.53 29.85
N ASP A 287 8.79 6.78 30.14
CA ASP A 287 9.78 7.87 30.16
C ASP A 287 10.43 8.18 28.80
N GLY A 288 9.76 7.84 27.69
CA GLY A 288 10.16 8.21 26.33
C GLY A 288 10.54 7.02 25.42
N PRO A 289 11.03 7.30 24.19
CA PRO A 289 11.30 6.28 23.16
C PRO A 289 12.42 5.29 23.52
N ASP A 290 13.32 5.66 24.43
CA ASP A 290 14.47 4.86 24.85
C ASP A 290 14.32 4.25 26.25
N GLY A 291 13.17 4.48 26.91
CA GLY A 291 12.95 3.98 28.25
C GLY A 291 12.53 2.51 28.32
N ASP A 292 12.17 2.08 29.53
CA ASP A 292 11.90 0.68 29.83
C ASP A 292 10.64 0.17 29.11
N PHE A 293 10.70 -1.05 28.57
CA PHE A 293 9.53 -1.72 28.02
C PHE A 293 8.44 -1.91 29.07
N TYR A 294 7.32 -1.23 28.85
CA TYR A 294 6.08 -1.50 29.56
C TYR A 294 5.35 -2.69 28.92
N ARG A 295 5.13 -2.64 27.60
CA ARG A 295 4.38 -3.65 26.84
C ARG A 295 4.86 -3.75 25.40
N GLN A 296 4.83 -4.95 24.85
CA GLN A 296 5.05 -5.20 23.42
C GLN A 296 4.07 -6.25 22.93
N LEU A 297 3.43 -5.99 21.79
CA LEU A 297 2.45 -6.87 21.18
C LEU A 297 2.63 -6.88 19.66
N ILE A 298 2.32 -8.02 19.05
CA ILE A 298 2.06 -8.12 17.61
C ILE A 298 0.55 -8.31 17.46
N TYR A 299 -0.05 -7.54 16.56
CA TYR A 299 -1.45 -7.62 16.21
C TYR A 299 -1.61 -8.25 14.82
N LEU A 300 -2.50 -9.23 14.73
CA LEU A 300 -2.96 -9.81 13.47
C LEU A 300 -4.43 -9.48 13.30
N PHE A 301 -4.83 -9.13 12.08
CA PHE A 301 -6.22 -8.85 11.76
C PHE A 301 -6.91 -10.08 11.17
N ASP A 302 -8.20 -10.22 11.45
CA ASP A 302 -9.05 -11.17 10.75
C ASP A 302 -9.37 -10.61 9.37
N GLU A 303 -9.10 -11.41 8.36
CA GLU A 303 -9.21 -11.05 6.95
C GLU A 303 -10.06 -12.05 6.18
N ASP A 304 -10.83 -12.89 6.89
CA ASP A 304 -11.80 -13.77 6.26
C ASP A 304 -12.73 -12.92 5.36
N PRO A 305 -12.93 -13.29 4.08
CA PRO A 305 -13.83 -12.60 3.18
C PRO A 305 -15.29 -12.54 3.68
N ASP A 306 -15.70 -13.51 4.50
CA ASP A 306 -17.05 -13.61 5.05
C ASP A 306 -17.18 -12.94 6.44
N ARG A 307 -16.13 -12.26 6.92
CA ARG A 307 -16.18 -11.59 8.23
C ARG A 307 -17.24 -10.50 8.25
N THR A 308 -17.88 -10.34 9.40
CA THR A 308 -18.92 -9.32 9.61
C THR A 308 -18.42 -8.08 10.34
N GLU A 309 -17.17 -8.09 10.82
CA GLU A 309 -16.54 -7.01 11.55
C GLU A 309 -15.01 -7.09 11.43
N ASN A 310 -14.31 -5.98 11.64
CA ASN A 310 -12.84 -5.97 11.68
C ASN A 310 -12.35 -6.41 13.07
N ARG A 311 -11.80 -7.62 13.15
CA ARG A 311 -11.24 -8.17 14.39
C ARG A 311 -9.72 -8.07 14.39
N MET A 312 -9.15 -7.86 15.57
CA MET A 312 -7.71 -7.77 15.78
C MET A 312 -7.31 -8.62 17.00
N GLN A 313 -6.45 -9.60 16.80
CA GLN A 313 -5.94 -10.49 17.83
C GLN A 313 -4.56 -10.04 18.29
N ALA A 314 -4.35 -10.02 19.61
CA ALA A 314 -3.07 -9.63 20.21
C ALA A 314 -2.23 -10.84 20.62
N TYR A 315 -0.97 -10.83 20.17
CA TYR A 315 0.04 -11.84 20.45
C TYR A 315 1.19 -11.24 21.25
N ARG A 316 1.67 -11.99 22.24
CA ARG A 316 2.87 -11.60 22.98
C ARG A 316 4.11 -11.99 22.19
N VAL A 317 5.11 -11.12 22.18
CA VAL A 317 6.42 -11.42 21.61
C VAL A 317 7.21 -12.36 22.53
N ALA A 318 7.98 -13.28 21.94
CA ALA A 318 8.79 -14.24 22.69
C ALA A 318 10.06 -13.59 23.29
N ASP A 319 10.66 -12.68 22.54
CA ASP A 319 11.86 -11.91 22.92
C ASP A 319 11.59 -10.41 22.68
N LYS A 320 11.79 -9.61 23.73
CA LYS A 320 11.43 -8.20 23.73
C LYS A 320 12.44 -7.35 22.95
N GLU A 321 13.71 -7.66 23.13
CA GLU A 321 14.84 -6.97 22.52
C GLU A 321 14.86 -7.23 21.01
N LEU A 322 14.63 -8.47 20.58
CA LEU A 322 14.46 -8.80 19.18
C LEU A 322 13.21 -8.13 18.60
N ALA A 323 12.06 -8.17 19.29
CA ALA A 323 10.85 -7.55 18.77
C ALA A 323 10.97 -6.03 18.56
N ALA A 324 11.76 -5.34 19.38
CA ALA A 324 11.98 -3.89 19.24
C ALA A 324 12.63 -3.50 17.91
N MET A 325 13.34 -4.43 17.26
CA MET A 325 13.90 -4.19 15.93
C MET A 325 12.81 -3.93 14.88
N LEU A 326 11.56 -4.37 15.10
CA LEU A 326 10.44 -4.19 14.17
C LEU A 326 10.04 -2.72 13.97
N ILE A 327 10.53 -1.81 14.81
CA ILE A 327 10.40 -0.37 14.57
C ILE A 327 11.14 0.05 13.30
N ASP A 328 12.30 -0.55 13.04
CA ASP A 328 13.20 -0.19 11.94
C ASP A 328 13.27 -1.27 10.84
N ASP A 329 13.36 -2.56 11.22
CA ASP A 329 13.28 -3.73 10.33
C ASP A 329 11.90 -4.39 10.40
N ARG A 330 10.96 -3.86 9.62
CA ARG A 330 9.58 -4.34 9.54
C ARG A 330 9.42 -5.76 9.01
N SER A 331 10.49 -6.37 8.47
CA SER A 331 10.46 -7.73 7.90
C SER A 331 10.76 -8.83 8.91
N GLY A 332 11.21 -8.48 10.13
CA GLY A 332 11.67 -9.45 11.13
C GLY A 332 10.64 -10.51 11.50
N PHE A 333 9.35 -10.15 11.51
CA PHE A 333 8.26 -11.08 11.80
C PHE A 333 7.99 -12.04 10.64
N ALA A 334 7.86 -11.52 9.42
CA ALA A 334 7.68 -12.30 8.20
C ALA A 334 8.82 -13.30 7.90
N THR A 335 10.02 -13.02 8.40
CA THR A 335 11.23 -13.83 8.21
C THR A 335 11.51 -14.79 9.37
N GLY A 336 10.66 -14.80 10.41
CA GLY A 336 10.82 -15.65 11.59
C GLY A 336 11.92 -15.22 12.55
N LYS A 337 12.55 -14.05 12.35
CA LYS A 337 13.53 -13.50 13.31
C LYS A 337 12.86 -13.07 14.62
N VAL A 338 11.62 -12.59 14.53
CA VAL A 338 10.79 -12.26 15.70
C VAL A 338 9.67 -13.28 15.79
N GLU A 339 9.59 -13.96 16.93
CA GLU A 339 8.57 -14.96 17.18
C GLU A 339 7.51 -14.44 18.15
N THR A 340 6.28 -14.92 17.99
CA THR A 340 5.19 -14.72 18.95
C THR A 340 4.98 -15.98 19.77
N THR A 341 4.53 -15.79 21.01
CA THR A 341 3.92 -16.86 21.81
C THR A 341 2.41 -16.93 21.56
N ALA A 342 1.71 -17.82 22.26
CA ALA A 342 0.25 -17.93 22.18
C ALA A 342 -0.44 -16.56 22.39
N PRO A 343 -1.60 -16.33 21.75
CA PRO A 343 -2.38 -15.13 21.97
C PRO A 343 -2.73 -14.99 23.46
N LEU A 344 -3.05 -13.76 23.89
CA LEU A 344 -3.45 -13.50 25.29
C LEU A 344 -4.58 -14.44 25.75
N SER A 345 -5.52 -14.68 24.84
CA SER A 345 -6.55 -15.72 24.86
C SER A 345 -7.17 -15.73 23.46
N GLU A 346 -7.65 -16.89 23.00
CA GLU A 346 -8.34 -17.05 21.70
C GLU A 346 -9.65 -16.25 21.65
N GLU A 347 -10.25 -15.98 22.81
CA GLU A 347 -11.49 -15.22 22.92
C GLU A 347 -11.23 -13.70 23.12
N CYS A 348 -9.98 -13.33 23.40
CA CYS A 348 -9.56 -11.94 23.62
C CYS A 348 -9.14 -11.25 22.32
N TYR A 349 -10.10 -11.02 21.41
CA TYR A 349 -9.91 -10.16 20.25
C TYR A 349 -10.57 -8.79 20.45
N THR A 350 -10.02 -7.80 19.77
CA THR A 350 -10.55 -6.45 19.66
C THR A 350 -11.47 -6.37 18.45
N VAL A 351 -12.64 -5.77 18.58
CA VAL A 351 -13.54 -5.45 17.46
C VAL A 351 -13.46 -3.95 17.17
N TRP A 352 -13.29 -3.58 15.90
CA TRP A 352 -13.22 -2.18 15.47
C TRP A 352 -14.52 -1.72 14.81
N SER A 353 -14.85 -0.43 14.98
CA SER A 353 -16.01 0.21 14.38
C SER A 353 -15.70 1.67 14.05
N ARG A 354 -16.24 2.15 12.93
CA ARG A 354 -16.06 3.54 12.50
C ARG A 354 -16.80 4.50 13.44
N ILE A 355 -16.18 5.64 13.74
CA ILE A 355 -16.78 6.79 14.43
C ILE A 355 -16.54 8.06 13.61
N GLU A 356 -17.11 9.19 14.03
CA GLU A 356 -16.79 10.48 13.42
C GLU A 356 -15.29 10.79 13.58
N GLY A 357 -14.60 11.03 12.45
CA GLY A 357 -13.18 11.38 12.45
C GLY A 357 -12.20 10.24 12.77
N GLY A 358 -12.65 8.99 12.89
CA GLY A 358 -11.77 7.89 13.26
C GLY A 358 -12.44 6.53 13.48
N PHE A 359 -11.87 5.74 14.38
CA PHE A 359 -12.40 4.42 14.77
C PHE A 359 -12.38 4.25 16.28
N THR A 360 -13.37 3.54 16.81
CA THR A 360 -13.35 2.99 18.17
C THR A 360 -13.17 1.49 18.12
N SER A 361 -12.62 0.92 19.18
CA SER A 361 -12.46 -0.51 19.34
C SER A 361 -12.95 -0.97 20.71
N TRP A 362 -13.28 -2.26 20.83
CA TRP A 362 -13.77 -2.84 22.08
C TRP A 362 -13.29 -4.28 22.26
N ILE A 363 -12.87 -4.60 23.48
CA ILE A 363 -12.72 -5.97 23.97
C ILE A 363 -13.84 -6.21 24.98
N ASP A 364 -14.70 -7.20 24.69
CA ASP A 364 -15.81 -7.58 25.56
C ASP A 364 -15.30 -8.34 26.81
N PRO A 365 -15.47 -7.80 28.04
CA PRO A 365 -15.04 -8.45 29.27
C PRO A 365 -15.81 -9.74 29.59
N ASP A 366 -16.98 -9.96 28.98
CA ASP A 366 -17.70 -11.23 29.15
C ASP A 366 -17.02 -12.37 28.40
N ARG A 367 -16.38 -12.04 27.27
CA ARG A 367 -15.64 -12.95 26.41
C ARG A 367 -14.17 -13.05 26.80
N CYS A 368 -13.53 -11.93 27.14
CA CYS A 368 -12.09 -11.89 27.34
C CYS A 368 -11.72 -12.18 28.81
N VAL A 369 -11.48 -13.46 29.12
CA VAL A 369 -10.93 -13.91 30.40
C VAL A 369 -9.47 -14.31 30.22
N ILE A 370 -8.57 -13.72 31.02
CA ILE A 370 -7.15 -14.06 31.03
C ILE A 370 -6.71 -14.57 32.41
N THR A 371 -5.64 -15.35 32.44
CA THR A 371 -4.95 -15.73 33.68
C THR A 371 -3.81 -14.75 33.93
N GLY A 372 -3.91 -14.00 35.03
CA GLY A 372 -2.89 -13.09 35.51
C GLY A 372 -1.61 -13.82 35.93
N ARG A 373 -0.52 -13.06 36.13
CA ARG A 373 0.78 -13.64 36.54
C ARG A 373 0.74 -14.36 37.88
N ARG A 374 -0.23 -14.05 38.74
CA ARG A 374 -0.43 -14.70 40.04
C ARG A 374 -1.37 -15.91 39.96
N GLY A 375 -1.78 -16.32 38.76
CA GLY A 375 -2.70 -17.43 38.53
C GLY A 375 -4.18 -17.07 38.68
N ASP A 376 -4.50 -15.82 39.03
CA ASP A 376 -5.87 -15.33 39.17
C ASP A 376 -6.51 -15.07 37.81
N GLN A 377 -7.79 -15.43 37.65
CA GLN A 377 -8.55 -15.13 36.43
C GLN A 377 -9.14 -13.72 36.49
N ARG A 378 -9.10 -13.02 35.35
CA ARG A 378 -9.59 -11.65 35.22
C ARG A 378 -10.33 -11.47 33.93
N ARG A 379 -11.43 -10.72 33.99
CA ARG A 379 -12.14 -10.20 32.81
C ARG A 379 -11.44 -8.93 32.35
N ILE A 380 -11.13 -8.83 31.07
CA ILE A 380 -10.46 -7.66 30.51
C ILE A 380 -11.42 -6.89 29.63
N GLU A 381 -11.54 -5.62 29.95
CA GLU A 381 -12.20 -4.64 29.13
C GLU A 381 -11.14 -3.70 28.57
N SER A 382 -11.19 -3.47 27.27
CA SER A 382 -10.38 -2.44 26.64
C SER A 382 -11.18 -1.69 25.60
N ARG A 383 -10.96 -0.38 25.53
CA ARG A 383 -11.47 0.49 24.48
C ARG A 383 -10.32 1.31 23.93
N THR A 384 -10.25 1.40 22.62
CA THR A 384 -9.30 2.29 21.94
C THR A 384 -10.07 3.20 21.00
N GLU A 385 -9.76 4.49 20.99
CA GLU A 385 -10.23 5.42 19.97
C GLU A 385 -9.03 5.95 19.20
N ILE A 386 -9.05 5.87 17.88
CA ILE A 386 -7.98 6.41 17.02
C ILE A 386 -8.55 7.49 16.11
N THR A 387 -7.81 8.59 16.02
CA THR A 387 -8.04 9.67 15.07
C THR A 387 -6.71 10.01 14.37
N SER A 388 -6.74 10.96 13.44
CA SER A 388 -5.51 11.47 12.83
C SER A 388 -4.58 12.12 13.86
N GLY A 389 -5.11 12.72 14.93
CA GLY A 389 -4.33 13.52 15.88
C GLY A 389 -3.96 12.84 17.20
N ALA A 390 -4.65 11.76 17.59
CA ALA A 390 -4.45 11.13 18.89
C ALA A 390 -4.94 9.68 18.94
N ILE A 391 -4.53 8.98 20.00
CA ILE A 391 -5.11 7.71 20.42
C ILE A 391 -5.63 7.81 21.86
N GLY A 392 -6.89 7.47 22.07
CA GLY A 392 -7.49 7.28 23.38
C GLY A 392 -7.42 5.81 23.78
N GLN A 393 -7.01 5.50 25.00
CA GLN A 393 -6.99 4.13 25.52
C GLN A 393 -7.67 4.01 26.87
N LEU A 394 -8.41 2.92 27.06
CA LEU A 394 -8.92 2.48 28.35
C LEU A 394 -8.61 1.00 28.51
N GLU A 395 -8.12 0.64 29.68
CA GLU A 395 -7.94 -0.74 30.09
C GLU A 395 -8.46 -0.92 31.51
N ARG A 396 -9.38 -1.86 31.68
CA ARG A 396 -9.92 -2.24 32.97
C ARG A 396 -9.87 -3.74 33.12
N GLY A 397 -9.55 -4.18 34.34
CA GLY A 397 -9.60 -5.58 34.69
C GLY A 397 -10.54 -5.80 35.84
N TYR A 398 -11.37 -6.83 35.75
CA TYR A 398 -12.33 -7.20 36.77
C TYR A 398 -12.09 -8.61 37.27
N SER A 399 -12.57 -8.89 38.48
CA SER A 399 -12.77 -10.27 38.93
C SER A 399 -13.83 -10.97 38.08
N LEU A 400 -13.99 -12.28 38.26
CA LEU A 400 -15.05 -13.03 37.58
C LEU A 400 -16.44 -12.55 38.01
N GLU A 401 -16.55 -12.03 39.23
CA GLU A 401 -17.72 -11.41 39.85
C GLU A 401 -17.92 -9.92 39.46
N ARG A 402 -17.10 -9.40 38.54
CA ARG A 402 -17.14 -8.02 38.02
C ARG A 402 -16.75 -6.92 39.02
N GLU A 403 -15.96 -7.25 40.03
CA GLU A 403 -15.32 -6.23 40.87
C GLU A 403 -14.11 -5.63 40.15
N LEU A 404 -14.00 -4.31 40.09
CA LEU A 404 -12.89 -3.63 39.43
C LEU A 404 -11.58 -3.90 40.20
N LEU A 405 -10.61 -4.56 39.55
CA LEU A 405 -9.29 -4.88 40.10
C LEU A 405 -8.23 -3.85 39.72
N PHE A 406 -8.32 -3.29 38.50
CA PHE A 406 -7.43 -2.24 38.02
C PHE A 406 -8.07 -1.44 36.88
N GLY A 407 -7.51 -0.26 36.61
CA GLY A 407 -8.02 0.72 35.65
C GLY A 407 -8.76 1.85 36.36
N ASN A 408 -9.13 2.91 35.62
CA ASN A 408 -9.92 3.98 36.20
C ASN A 408 -11.39 3.56 36.37
N ALA A 409 -12.04 4.05 37.43
CA ALA A 409 -13.44 3.73 37.71
C ALA A 409 -14.42 4.54 36.85
N THR A 410 -13.99 5.67 36.29
CA THR A 410 -14.83 6.58 35.49
C THR A 410 -15.12 6.01 34.10
N GLY A 411 -14.27 5.13 33.58
CA GLY A 411 -14.33 4.63 32.20
C GLY A 411 -13.84 5.65 31.17
N GLU A 412 -13.14 6.70 31.61
CA GLU A 412 -12.60 7.72 30.73
C GLU A 412 -11.36 7.21 29.99
N LEU A 413 -11.23 7.60 28.73
CA LEU A 413 -10.06 7.29 27.91
C LEU A 413 -8.87 8.16 28.34
N TYR A 414 -7.69 7.55 28.46
CA TYR A 414 -6.43 8.26 28.48
C TYR A 414 -6.10 8.70 27.06
N ILE A 415 -6.08 10.01 26.80
CA ILE A 415 -5.81 10.55 25.47
C ILE A 415 -4.32 10.83 25.31
N TRP A 416 -3.69 10.17 24.33
CA TRP A 416 -2.29 10.33 24.00
C TRP A 416 -2.17 10.98 22.62
N PRO A 417 -1.78 12.27 22.55
CA PRO A 417 -1.54 12.94 21.29
C PRO A 417 -0.52 12.20 20.44
N ARG A 418 -0.74 12.22 19.13
CA ARG A 418 0.27 11.79 18.16
C ARG A 418 1.44 12.77 18.19
N VAL A 419 2.65 12.25 18.25
CA VAL A 419 3.88 13.04 18.23
C VAL A 419 4.65 12.76 16.94
N ASN A 420 5.27 13.80 16.39
CA ASN A 420 6.20 13.62 15.28
C ASN A 420 7.58 13.28 15.88
N PRO A 421 8.14 12.09 15.63
CA PRO A 421 9.44 11.71 16.21
C PRO A 421 10.59 12.63 15.75
N ASN A 422 10.39 13.41 14.67
CA ASN A 422 11.39 14.33 14.13
C ASN A 422 11.29 15.76 14.70
N THR A 423 10.23 16.11 15.42
CA THR A 423 10.15 17.40 16.13
C THR A 423 10.81 17.23 17.50
N LYS A 424 12.06 17.70 17.61
CA LYS A 424 12.72 17.88 18.91
C LYS A 424 12.16 19.14 19.57
N ASP A 425 10.98 19.04 20.16
CA ASP A 425 10.46 20.07 21.06
C ASP A 425 10.52 19.60 22.51
#